data_AF-A0A959H5G2-F1
#
_entry.id   AF-A0A959H5G2-F1
#
_cell.length_a   1.000
_cell.length_b   1.000
_cell.length_c   1.000
_cell.angle_alpha   90.00
_cell.angle_beta   90.00
_cell.angle_gamma   90.00
#
_symmetry.space_group_name_H-M   'P 1'
#
loop_
_entity.id
_entity.type
_entity.pdbx_description
1 polymer ?
#
loop_
_entity_poly.entity_id
_entity_poly.type
_entity_poly.pdbx_seq_one_letter_code
_entity_poly.pdbx_strand_id
1 'polypeptide(L)'
;PELDQILISTRNSDEIWILDHSTTTEEAASHSGGRYGKGGDILYRWGNASAYRRAPVSEQKLFGQHGVHWIPEGLPDAGKIMIYNNGNGRPGPDFSTVEILVPPQDSNGGYIIPDEGPIGPELPEWIYGDRPGESFYSAFLSNAHRLPNGNTLINAGSPGLIFEIDPERNVVWEYVIPLFGDFPATQGQNVNNNSNFRAYKLTPDFPGFAGLDLTPGTTIENGENPLGCPLISGAVEQGASLPEVGLEYLPGSRALWVQNPLGHDLTLFLTDVNGRRQLLGRTDAGSSVLKIPDLGRGVYFVQAVDGAGRVVSKKLFLH
;
A
#
# COMPACT_ATOMS: atom_id res chain seq x y z
N PRO A 1 -8.07 24.07 10.02
CA PRO A 1 -8.71 23.57 8.79
C PRO A 1 -9.52 24.68 8.13
N GLU A 2 -9.36 24.90 6.82
CA GLU A 2 -9.99 26.00 6.09
C GLU A 2 -11.54 25.96 6.17
N LEU A 3 -12.13 24.77 6.04
CA LEU A 3 -13.58 24.58 5.99
C LEU A 3 -14.28 24.58 7.37
N ASP A 4 -13.55 24.34 8.47
CA ASP A 4 -14.10 24.19 9.82
C ASP A 4 -15.28 23.19 9.89
N GLN A 5 -14.98 21.94 9.54
CA GLN A 5 -15.95 20.84 9.42
C GLN A 5 -15.45 19.59 10.14
N ILE A 6 -16.38 18.72 10.54
CA ILE A 6 -16.10 17.38 11.09
C ILE A 6 -16.52 16.31 10.09
N LEU A 7 -15.64 15.36 9.79
CA LEU A 7 -15.92 14.16 9.00
C LEU A 7 -16.04 12.96 9.94
N ILE A 8 -17.13 12.21 9.79
CA ILE A 8 -17.47 11.06 10.62
C ILE A 8 -17.64 9.83 9.73
N SER A 9 -17.01 8.72 10.10
CA SER A 9 -17.35 7.40 9.54
C SER A 9 -18.46 6.75 10.37
N THR A 10 -19.59 6.45 9.76
CA THR A 10 -20.72 5.78 10.42
C THR A 10 -20.86 4.34 9.89
N ARG A 11 -20.01 3.44 10.41
CA ARG A 11 -19.89 2.04 9.98
C ARG A 11 -21.24 1.32 9.81
N ASN A 12 -22.13 1.43 10.80
CA ASN A 12 -23.38 0.66 10.81
C ASN A 12 -24.48 1.26 9.93
N SER A 13 -24.28 2.48 9.41
CA SER A 13 -25.14 3.07 8.39
C SER A 13 -24.55 2.88 6.99
N ASP A 14 -23.31 2.42 6.89
CA ASP A 14 -22.52 2.38 5.66
C ASP A 14 -22.41 3.76 5.01
N GLU A 15 -22.16 4.78 5.84
CA GLU A 15 -22.07 6.17 5.39
C GLU A 15 -20.87 6.91 5.96
N ILE A 16 -20.47 7.97 5.29
CA ILE A 16 -19.69 9.06 5.88
C ILE A 16 -20.60 10.27 6.02
N TRP A 17 -20.44 11.04 7.09
CA TRP A 17 -21.17 12.30 7.31
C TRP A 17 -20.20 13.45 7.50
N ILE A 18 -20.57 14.63 7.04
CA ILE A 18 -19.85 15.87 7.30
C ILE A 18 -20.78 16.85 8.00
N LEU A 19 -20.29 17.41 9.12
CA LEU A 19 -21.02 18.34 9.98
C LEU A 19 -20.30 19.70 10.04
N ASP A 20 -21.07 20.75 10.30
CA ASP A 20 -20.53 22.08 10.57
C ASP A 20 -19.92 22.14 11.97
N HIS A 21 -18.62 22.38 12.06
CA HIS A 21 -17.92 22.49 13.34
C HIS A 21 -17.99 23.90 13.93
N SER A 22 -18.36 24.90 13.12
CA SER A 22 -18.41 26.30 13.55
C SER A 22 -19.63 26.65 14.41
N THR A 23 -20.53 25.69 14.61
CA THR A 23 -21.78 25.86 15.35
C THR A 23 -21.55 26.01 16.85
N THR A 24 -22.35 26.85 17.52
CA THR A 24 -22.51 26.77 18.98
C THR A 24 -23.36 25.56 19.35
N THR A 25 -23.40 25.21 20.65
CA THR A 25 -24.29 24.14 21.13
C THR A 25 -25.76 24.42 20.84
N GLU A 26 -26.20 25.68 20.93
CA GLU A 26 -27.57 26.08 20.61
C GLU A 26 -27.87 25.96 19.12
N GLU A 27 -26.94 26.37 18.25
CA GLU A 27 -27.08 26.23 16.80
C GLU A 27 -27.09 24.76 16.38
N ALA A 28 -26.20 23.94 16.95
CA ALA A 28 -26.13 22.49 16.73
C ALA A 28 -27.38 21.74 17.23
N ALA A 29 -28.14 22.31 18.16
CA ALA A 29 -29.44 21.79 18.58
C ALA A 29 -30.61 22.24 17.69
N SER A 30 -30.33 23.07 16.68
CA SER A 30 -31.30 23.65 15.74
C SER A 30 -30.99 23.26 14.28
N HIS A 31 -31.79 23.78 13.35
CA HIS A 31 -31.60 23.61 11.90
C HIS A 31 -31.04 24.87 11.21
N SER A 32 -30.45 25.78 12.00
CA SER A 32 -29.98 27.08 11.52
C SER A 32 -28.76 27.56 12.29
N GLY A 33 -27.99 28.46 11.69
CA GLY A 33 -26.73 28.94 12.27
C GLY A 33 -25.52 28.14 11.81
N GLY A 34 -24.36 28.47 12.35
CA GLY A 34 -23.07 28.04 11.81
C GLY A 34 -22.73 28.69 10.47
N ARG A 35 -21.50 28.48 10.01
CA ARG A 35 -20.95 29.01 8.76
C ARG A 35 -21.79 28.63 7.54
N TYR A 36 -22.38 27.43 7.56
CA TYR A 36 -23.16 26.91 6.44
C TYR A 36 -24.67 27.12 6.61
N GLY A 37 -25.10 27.74 7.72
CA GLY A 37 -26.51 28.05 7.99
C GLY A 37 -27.39 26.82 8.22
N LYS A 38 -26.79 25.68 8.58
CA LYS A 38 -27.45 24.38 8.74
C LYS A 38 -27.60 23.93 10.20
N GLY A 39 -27.02 24.66 11.16
CA GLY A 39 -27.04 24.24 12.57
C GLY A 39 -26.51 22.81 12.73
N GLY A 40 -27.26 21.94 13.41
CA GLY A 40 -26.91 20.53 13.63
C GLY A 40 -27.19 19.58 12.47
N ASP A 41 -27.71 20.08 11.35
CA ASP A 41 -28.02 19.22 10.21
C ASP A 41 -26.73 18.71 9.52
N ILE A 42 -26.84 17.53 8.91
CA ILE A 42 -25.75 16.95 8.13
C ILE A 42 -25.52 17.80 6.87
N LEU A 43 -24.30 18.33 6.71
CA LEU A 43 -23.90 19.08 5.51
C LEU A 43 -23.77 18.18 4.29
N TYR A 44 -23.23 16.98 4.49
CA TYR A 44 -23.01 16.00 3.44
C TYR A 44 -23.04 14.58 3.99
N ARG A 45 -23.58 13.66 3.20
CA ARG A 45 -23.53 12.22 3.48
C ARG A 45 -23.35 11.44 2.18
N TRP A 46 -22.62 10.33 2.26
CA TRP A 46 -22.34 9.46 1.12
C TRP A 46 -22.09 8.02 1.57
N GLY A 47 -22.45 7.05 0.74
CA GLY A 47 -22.20 5.62 0.99
C GLY A 47 -23.42 4.73 0.87
N ASN A 48 -24.52 5.06 1.57
CA ASN A 48 -25.75 4.28 1.55
C ASN A 48 -26.97 5.17 1.33
N ALA A 49 -27.29 5.41 0.06
CA ALA A 49 -28.41 6.27 -0.31
C ALA A 49 -29.80 5.71 0.08
N SER A 50 -29.90 4.42 0.36
CA SER A 50 -31.14 3.82 0.88
C SER A 50 -31.45 4.27 2.31
N ALA A 51 -30.42 4.58 3.13
CA ALA A 51 -30.56 5.02 4.51
C ALA A 51 -31.29 6.37 4.65
N TYR A 52 -31.28 7.18 3.59
CA TYR A 52 -32.05 8.44 3.50
C TYR A 52 -33.07 8.43 2.36
N ARG A 53 -33.48 7.24 1.91
CA ARG A 53 -34.57 7.02 0.93
C ARG A 53 -34.37 7.71 -0.41
N ARG A 54 -33.13 7.75 -0.91
CA ARG A 54 -32.78 8.39 -2.18
C ARG A 54 -32.19 7.46 -3.24
N ALA A 55 -32.02 6.18 -2.93
CA ALA A 55 -31.71 5.13 -3.89
C ALA A 55 -32.15 3.76 -3.35
N PRO A 56 -32.32 2.74 -4.20
CA PRO A 56 -32.48 1.35 -3.75
C PRO A 56 -31.18 0.82 -3.09
N VAL A 57 -31.32 -0.22 -2.25
CA VAL A 57 -30.18 -0.88 -1.57
C VAL A 57 -29.11 -1.40 -2.56
N SER A 58 -29.51 -1.73 -3.79
CA SER A 58 -28.59 -2.17 -4.85
C SER A 58 -27.56 -1.12 -5.28
N GLU A 59 -27.75 0.14 -4.91
CA GLU A 59 -26.84 1.25 -5.24
C GLU A 59 -25.90 1.64 -4.08
N GLN A 60 -25.93 0.90 -2.96
CA GLN A 60 -25.01 1.11 -1.84
C GLN A 60 -23.54 0.99 -2.29
N LYS A 61 -22.70 1.91 -1.80
CA LYS A 61 -21.28 2.06 -2.17
C LYS A 61 -20.34 1.60 -1.07
N LEU A 62 -20.67 1.94 0.18
CA LEU A 62 -19.85 1.59 1.34
C LEU A 62 -20.38 0.35 2.06
N PHE A 63 -19.48 -0.41 2.68
CA PHE A 63 -19.78 -1.66 3.36
C PHE A 63 -18.84 -1.82 4.56
N GLY A 64 -19.21 -1.20 5.68
CA GLY A 64 -18.52 -1.26 6.96
C GLY A 64 -17.20 -0.48 7.01
N GLN A 65 -17.09 0.65 6.33
CA GLN A 65 -15.86 1.44 6.13
C GLN A 65 -15.19 1.96 7.41
N HIS A 66 -13.88 2.12 7.35
CA HIS A 66 -13.00 2.67 8.39
C HIS A 66 -11.96 3.62 7.79
N GLY A 67 -11.12 4.21 8.65
CA GLY A 67 -9.97 5.02 8.22
C GLY A 67 -10.33 6.29 7.43
N VAL A 68 -11.57 6.77 7.55
CA VAL A 68 -12.06 7.93 6.79
C VAL A 68 -11.40 9.20 7.30
N HIS A 69 -10.75 9.95 6.41
CA HIS A 69 -10.12 11.22 6.73
C HIS A 69 -9.93 12.08 5.48
N TRP A 70 -9.85 13.40 5.64
CA TRP A 70 -9.28 14.26 4.61
C TRP A 70 -7.79 14.00 4.48
N ILE A 71 -7.32 13.92 3.24
CA ILE A 71 -5.89 13.83 2.94
C ILE A 71 -5.25 15.18 3.33
N PRO A 72 -4.23 15.18 4.22
CA PRO A 72 -3.59 16.41 4.68
C PRO A 72 -2.99 17.28 3.57
N GLU A 73 -2.94 18.59 3.82
CA GLU A 73 -2.19 19.54 3.00
C GLU A 73 -0.72 19.11 2.82
N GLY A 74 -0.13 19.45 1.67
CA GLY A 74 1.24 19.09 1.33
C GLY A 74 1.42 17.66 0.82
N LEU A 75 0.36 16.84 0.80
CA LEU A 75 0.36 15.52 0.18
C LEU A 75 -0.33 15.55 -1.19
N PRO A 76 -0.02 14.62 -2.10
CA PRO A 76 -0.84 14.36 -3.27
C PRO A 76 -2.30 14.12 -2.86
N ASP A 77 -3.26 14.61 -3.65
CA ASP A 77 -4.70 14.51 -3.35
C ASP A 77 -5.16 15.24 -2.07
N ALA A 78 -4.37 16.20 -1.56
CA ALA A 78 -4.75 17.03 -0.41
C ALA A 78 -6.17 17.60 -0.53
N GLY A 79 -6.91 17.56 0.57
CA GLY A 79 -8.30 18.03 0.66
C GLY A 79 -9.35 17.03 0.17
N LYS A 80 -8.97 15.98 -0.58
CA LYS A 80 -9.88 14.87 -0.93
C LYS A 80 -10.08 13.94 0.28
N ILE A 81 -11.14 13.14 0.26
CA ILE A 81 -11.44 12.21 1.36
C ILE A 81 -10.91 10.82 1.01
N MET A 82 -10.06 10.25 1.86
CA MET A 82 -9.61 8.87 1.75
C MET A 82 -10.47 7.97 2.65
N ILE A 83 -10.86 6.80 2.13
CA ILE A 83 -11.75 5.83 2.77
C ILE A 83 -11.15 4.44 2.65
N TYR A 84 -11.15 3.65 3.73
CA TYR A 84 -10.96 2.20 3.65
C TYR A 84 -12.33 1.54 3.71
N ASN A 85 -12.82 0.99 2.61
CA ASN A 85 -14.11 0.30 2.53
C ASN A 85 -13.90 -1.19 2.75
N ASN A 86 -14.30 -1.70 3.92
CA ASN A 86 -14.00 -3.07 4.34
C ASN A 86 -14.66 -4.12 3.43
N GLY A 87 -15.81 -3.81 2.86
CA GLY A 87 -16.50 -4.68 1.91
C GLY A 87 -17.42 -5.72 2.55
N ASN A 88 -17.71 -5.62 3.84
CA ASN A 88 -18.47 -6.65 4.56
C ASN A 88 -19.92 -6.73 4.08
N GLY A 89 -20.31 -7.84 3.47
CA GLY A 89 -21.69 -8.06 3.00
C GLY A 89 -22.02 -7.30 1.72
N ARG A 90 -21.01 -6.88 0.95
CA ARG A 90 -21.24 -6.28 -0.37
C ARG A 90 -21.78 -7.32 -1.37
N PRO A 91 -22.46 -6.91 -2.44
CA PRO A 91 -22.90 -7.86 -3.47
C PRO A 91 -21.72 -8.64 -4.08
N GLY A 92 -21.77 -9.97 -4.02
CA GLY A 92 -20.72 -10.85 -4.53
C GLY A 92 -19.74 -11.30 -3.43
N PRO A 93 -18.49 -11.67 -3.78
CA PRO A 93 -17.48 -11.99 -2.79
C PRO A 93 -17.10 -10.75 -1.98
N ASP A 94 -16.78 -10.95 -0.70
CA ASP A 94 -16.24 -9.90 0.15
C ASP A 94 -14.79 -9.58 -0.25
N PHE A 95 -14.50 -8.29 -0.44
CA PHE A 95 -13.15 -7.76 -0.67
C PHE A 95 -13.08 -6.30 -0.22
N SER A 96 -11.91 -5.85 0.22
CA SER A 96 -11.72 -4.47 0.64
C SER A 96 -11.29 -3.58 -0.51
N THR A 97 -11.62 -2.28 -0.42
CA THR A 97 -11.16 -1.24 -1.33
C THR A 97 -10.61 -0.05 -0.55
N VAL A 98 -9.61 0.63 -1.10
CA VAL A 98 -9.21 1.98 -0.66
C VAL A 98 -9.69 2.98 -1.69
N GLU A 99 -10.39 4.02 -1.27
CA GLU A 99 -11.13 4.91 -2.14
C GLU A 99 -10.77 6.37 -1.86
N ILE A 100 -10.70 7.18 -2.93
CA ILE A 100 -10.58 8.64 -2.84
C ILE A 100 -11.87 9.25 -3.36
N LEU A 101 -12.53 10.02 -2.51
CA LEU A 101 -13.80 10.68 -2.77
C LEU A 101 -13.60 12.19 -2.88
N VAL A 102 -14.26 12.79 -3.88
CA VAL A 102 -14.36 14.23 -4.06
C VAL A 102 -15.84 14.63 -3.95
N PRO A 103 -16.29 15.12 -2.79
CA PRO A 103 -17.65 15.61 -2.64
C PRO A 103 -17.94 16.77 -3.60
N PRO A 104 -19.12 16.83 -4.24
CA PRO A 104 -19.52 17.99 -5.03
C PRO A 104 -19.73 19.20 -4.11
N GLN A 105 -18.88 20.22 -4.26
CA GLN A 105 -18.90 21.43 -3.43
C GLN A 105 -19.22 22.69 -4.23
N ASP A 106 -19.85 23.66 -3.58
CA ASP A 106 -20.01 25.02 -4.11
C ASP A 106 -18.79 25.91 -3.81
N SER A 107 -18.80 27.15 -4.29
CA SER A 107 -17.69 28.09 -4.12
C SER A 107 -17.41 28.51 -2.67
N ASN A 108 -18.33 28.23 -1.74
CA ASN A 108 -18.22 28.56 -0.33
C ASN A 108 -17.80 27.33 0.51
N GLY A 109 -17.50 26.20 -0.13
CA GLY A 109 -17.19 24.93 0.53
C GLY A 109 -18.40 24.20 1.10
N GLY A 110 -19.62 24.68 0.80
CA GLY A 110 -20.86 23.94 1.02
C GLY A 110 -20.99 22.80 0.02
N TYR A 111 -21.97 21.91 0.20
CA TYR A 111 -22.14 20.72 -0.65
C TYR A 111 -23.37 20.84 -1.55
N ILE A 112 -23.23 20.37 -2.78
CA ILE A 112 -24.31 20.37 -3.76
C ILE A 112 -25.19 19.14 -3.50
N ILE A 113 -26.37 19.39 -2.94
CA ILE A 113 -27.39 18.37 -2.64
C ILE A 113 -28.48 18.47 -3.71
N PRO A 114 -28.71 17.43 -4.53
CA PRO A 114 -29.75 17.48 -5.55
C PRO A 114 -31.14 17.43 -4.89
N ASP A 115 -32.16 17.96 -5.57
CA ASP A 115 -33.55 17.90 -5.10
C ASP A 115 -34.06 16.45 -5.07
N GLU A 116 -33.65 15.64 -6.04
CA GLU A 116 -33.99 14.21 -6.19
C GLU A 116 -32.73 13.35 -6.34
N GLY A 117 -32.84 12.07 -5.99
CA GLY A 117 -31.75 11.10 -6.16
C GLY A 117 -30.60 11.22 -5.15
N PRO A 118 -29.61 10.31 -5.22
CA PRO A 118 -28.53 10.23 -4.25
C PRO A 118 -27.60 11.45 -4.31
N ILE A 119 -27.04 11.82 -3.15
CA ILE A 119 -25.97 12.81 -3.06
C ILE A 119 -24.71 12.21 -3.70
N GLY A 120 -24.11 12.94 -4.63
CA GLY A 120 -22.94 12.49 -5.38
C GLY A 120 -21.63 12.51 -4.58
N PRO A 121 -20.52 12.07 -5.18
CA PRO A 121 -20.43 11.60 -6.57
C PRO A 121 -21.01 10.18 -6.74
N GLU A 122 -21.29 9.77 -7.98
CA GLU A 122 -21.79 8.42 -8.26
C GLU A 122 -20.74 7.34 -7.97
N LEU A 123 -19.47 7.67 -8.18
CA LEU A 123 -18.31 6.82 -7.93
C LEU A 123 -17.20 7.63 -7.25
N PRO A 124 -16.34 6.98 -6.44
CA PRO A 124 -15.06 7.56 -6.05
C PRO A 124 -14.23 7.95 -7.27
N GLU A 125 -13.36 8.94 -7.11
CA GLU A 125 -12.43 9.38 -8.15
C GLU A 125 -11.34 8.32 -8.41
N TRP A 126 -10.93 7.62 -7.36
CA TRP A 126 -9.93 6.57 -7.43
C TRP A 126 -10.27 5.44 -6.46
N ILE A 127 -9.98 4.21 -6.88
CA ILE A 127 -10.18 2.98 -6.09
C ILE A 127 -8.94 2.11 -6.27
N TYR A 128 -8.44 1.50 -5.19
CA TYR A 128 -7.51 0.37 -5.23
C TYR A 128 -8.18 -0.85 -4.60
N GLY A 129 -7.95 -2.02 -5.19
CA GLY A 129 -8.70 -3.25 -4.91
C GLY A 129 -9.80 -3.53 -5.93
N ASP A 130 -9.90 -2.72 -6.98
CA ASP A 130 -10.89 -2.85 -8.06
C ASP A 130 -10.37 -3.62 -9.29
N ARG A 131 -9.05 -3.89 -9.35
CA ARG A 131 -8.42 -4.58 -10.49
C ARG A 131 -7.96 -6.00 -10.16
N PRO A 132 -7.89 -6.89 -11.17
CA PRO A 132 -7.26 -8.20 -11.02
C PRO A 132 -5.83 -8.06 -10.48
N GLY A 133 -5.51 -8.81 -9.43
CA GLY A 133 -4.20 -8.78 -8.77
C GLY A 133 -4.12 -7.86 -7.55
N GLU A 134 -5.08 -6.96 -7.34
CA GLU A 134 -5.15 -6.07 -6.16
C GLU A 134 -6.00 -6.71 -5.03
N SER A 135 -5.73 -7.98 -4.71
CA SER A 135 -6.60 -8.75 -3.81
C SER A 135 -6.16 -8.67 -2.35
N PHE A 136 -7.02 -8.07 -1.51
CA PHE A 136 -6.88 -8.07 -0.06
C PHE A 136 -8.27 -7.92 0.59
N TYR A 137 -8.41 -8.40 1.82
CA TYR A 137 -9.66 -8.29 2.55
C TYR A 137 -9.43 -8.15 4.04
N SER A 138 -10.15 -7.21 4.64
CA SER A 138 -10.25 -7.05 6.09
C SER A 138 -11.69 -6.70 6.46
N ALA A 139 -12.37 -7.62 7.15
CA ALA A 139 -13.77 -7.45 7.55
C ALA A 139 -14.01 -6.31 8.57
N PHE A 140 -12.97 -5.86 9.28
CA PHE A 140 -13.02 -4.81 10.30
C PHE A 140 -11.64 -4.14 10.46
N LEU A 141 -11.54 -3.12 11.32
CA LEU A 141 -10.34 -2.28 11.52
C LEU A 141 -9.92 -1.59 10.21
N SER A 142 -8.63 -1.30 10.05
CA SER A 142 -8.00 -0.86 8.82
C SER A 142 -8.01 0.66 8.60
N ASN A 143 -7.04 1.10 7.82
CA ASN A 143 -6.90 2.47 7.33
C ASN A 143 -5.97 2.47 6.11
N ALA A 144 -5.92 3.60 5.42
CA ALA A 144 -4.92 3.87 4.39
C ALA A 144 -4.43 5.32 4.55
N HIS A 145 -3.25 5.63 4.04
CA HIS A 145 -2.70 6.99 4.03
C HIS A 145 -1.89 7.25 2.76
N ARG A 146 -2.13 8.39 2.12
CA ARG A 146 -1.20 8.92 1.11
C ARG A 146 0.10 9.35 1.78
N LEU A 147 1.22 9.13 1.10
CA LEU A 147 2.56 9.48 1.54
C LEU A 147 3.15 10.62 0.67
N PRO A 148 4.16 11.36 1.18
CA PRO A 148 4.75 12.49 0.46
C PRO A 148 5.34 12.16 -0.92
N ASN A 149 5.80 10.91 -1.11
CA ASN A 149 6.34 10.43 -2.39
C ASN A 149 5.26 10.00 -3.40
N GLY A 150 3.97 10.13 -3.06
CA GLY A 150 2.86 9.67 -3.91
C GLY A 150 2.38 8.25 -3.61
N ASN A 151 3.13 7.47 -2.85
CA ASN A 151 2.71 6.12 -2.48
C ASN A 151 1.50 6.15 -1.53
N THR A 152 0.82 5.01 -1.41
CA THR A 152 -0.25 4.81 -0.43
C THR A 152 0.12 3.67 0.50
N LEU A 153 0.21 3.95 1.79
CA LEU A 153 0.29 2.91 2.83
C LEU A 153 -1.11 2.40 3.11
N ILE A 154 -1.30 1.09 3.08
CA ILE A 154 -2.58 0.41 3.31
C ILE A 154 -2.39 -0.59 4.45
N ASN A 155 -3.29 -0.54 5.42
CA ASN A 155 -3.35 -1.48 6.53
C ASN A 155 -4.62 -2.31 6.41
N ALA A 156 -4.50 -3.57 5.98
CA ALA A 156 -5.55 -4.57 6.13
C ALA A 156 -5.47 -5.16 7.54
N GLY A 157 -6.26 -4.58 8.45
CA GLY A 157 -6.05 -4.75 9.89
C GLY A 157 -6.38 -6.14 10.43
N SER A 158 -7.44 -6.80 9.96
CA SER A 158 -7.83 -8.16 10.40
C SER A 158 -6.74 -9.21 10.12
N PRO A 159 -6.15 -9.28 8.91
CA PRO A 159 -5.03 -10.19 8.64
C PRO A 159 -3.67 -9.71 9.17
N GLY A 160 -3.60 -8.55 9.83
CA GLY A 160 -2.33 -7.97 10.29
C GLY A 160 -1.35 -7.69 9.14
N LEU A 161 -1.88 -7.28 7.98
CA LEU A 161 -1.11 -7.03 6.77
C LEU A 161 -1.05 -5.53 6.50
N ILE A 162 0.17 -5.00 6.43
CA ILE A 162 0.45 -3.61 6.06
C ILE A 162 1.29 -3.63 4.80
N PHE A 163 0.90 -2.87 3.79
CA PHE A 163 1.62 -2.81 2.52
C PHE A 163 1.60 -1.40 1.95
N GLU A 164 2.56 -1.10 1.09
CA GLU A 164 2.69 0.18 0.42
C GLU A 164 2.64 -0.03 -1.08
N ILE A 165 1.80 0.76 -1.75
CA ILE A 165 1.71 0.78 -3.21
C ILE A 165 2.28 2.07 -3.79
N ASP A 166 2.90 1.98 -4.96
CA ASP A 166 3.28 3.14 -5.76
C ASP A 166 2.07 3.73 -6.53
N PRO A 167 2.19 4.92 -7.16
CA PRO A 167 1.14 5.50 -7.99
C PRO A 167 0.70 4.59 -9.16
N GLU A 168 1.60 3.74 -9.64
CA GLU A 168 1.37 2.73 -10.67
C GLU A 168 0.62 1.48 -10.16
N ARG A 169 0.29 1.43 -8.85
CA ARG A 169 -0.46 0.37 -8.15
C ARG A 169 0.35 -0.91 -7.88
N ASN A 170 1.68 -0.86 -7.99
CA ASN A 170 2.54 -1.98 -7.61
C ASN A 170 2.78 -1.97 -6.10
N VAL A 171 2.75 -3.15 -5.47
CA VAL A 171 3.19 -3.30 -4.08
C VAL A 171 4.72 -3.17 -4.05
N VAL A 172 5.22 -2.15 -3.34
CA VAL A 172 6.66 -1.84 -3.23
C VAL A 172 7.22 -2.16 -1.84
N TRP A 173 6.35 -2.38 -0.87
CA TRP A 173 6.72 -2.82 0.47
C TRP A 173 5.56 -3.57 1.11
N GLU A 174 5.87 -4.57 1.92
CA GLU A 174 4.90 -5.38 2.66
C GLU A 174 5.46 -5.77 4.02
N TYR A 175 4.60 -5.79 5.03
CA TYR A 175 4.88 -6.26 6.36
C TYR A 175 3.67 -6.97 6.94
N VAL A 176 3.89 -8.20 7.38
CA VAL A 176 2.89 -8.97 8.12
C VAL A 176 3.29 -8.93 9.60
N ILE A 177 2.36 -8.57 10.48
CA ILE A 177 2.61 -8.49 11.92
C ILE A 177 2.99 -9.88 12.43
N PRO A 178 4.23 -10.08 12.93
CA PRO A 178 4.79 -11.41 13.14
C PRO A 178 4.44 -11.94 14.54
N LEU A 179 3.16 -11.93 14.89
CA LEU A 179 2.67 -12.33 16.20
C LEU A 179 1.56 -13.38 16.09
N PHE A 180 1.43 -14.22 17.12
CA PHE A 180 0.28 -15.06 17.41
C PHE A 180 -0.38 -14.53 18.69
N GLY A 181 -1.32 -13.59 18.57
CA GLY A 181 -1.74 -12.77 19.71
C GLY A 181 -0.55 -11.97 20.23
N ASP A 182 -0.13 -12.24 21.46
CA ASP A 182 1.01 -11.55 22.10
C ASP A 182 2.35 -12.30 21.96
N PHE A 183 2.39 -13.42 21.23
CA PHE A 183 3.57 -14.28 21.12
C PHE A 183 4.30 -14.09 19.78
N PRO A 184 5.62 -13.85 19.77
CA PRO A 184 6.41 -13.81 18.54
C PRO A 184 6.31 -15.08 17.68
N ALA A 185 6.05 -14.89 16.39
CA ALA A 185 6.15 -15.94 15.39
C ALA A 185 7.60 -16.13 14.93
N THR A 186 7.91 -17.28 14.32
CA THR A 186 9.21 -17.48 13.66
C THR A 186 9.21 -16.82 12.29
N GLN A 187 10.31 -16.17 11.89
CA GLN A 187 10.40 -15.53 10.58
C GLN A 187 10.05 -16.48 9.43
N GLY A 188 9.17 -16.03 8.52
CA GLY A 188 8.69 -16.80 7.37
C GLY A 188 7.56 -17.80 7.68
N GLN A 189 7.11 -17.89 8.94
CA GLN A 189 5.95 -18.69 9.30
C GLN A 189 4.65 -17.98 8.94
N ASN A 190 3.63 -18.74 8.54
CA ASN A 190 2.26 -18.22 8.42
C ASN A 190 1.72 -17.85 9.80
N VAL A 191 1.37 -16.58 9.97
CA VAL A 191 0.81 -16.04 11.21
C VAL A 191 -0.70 -15.90 11.15
N ASN A 192 -1.34 -15.94 12.31
CA ASN A 192 -2.76 -15.66 12.49
C ASN A 192 -2.98 -15.02 13.87
N ASN A 193 -4.20 -14.53 14.12
CA ASN A 193 -4.52 -13.81 15.36
C ASN A 193 -3.57 -12.61 15.60
N ASN A 194 -3.21 -11.92 14.52
CA ASN A 194 -2.22 -10.85 14.47
C ASN A 194 -2.85 -9.50 14.08
N SER A 195 -4.16 -9.34 14.33
CA SER A 195 -4.91 -8.18 13.88
C SER A 195 -4.41 -6.88 14.49
N ASN A 196 -4.40 -5.80 13.73
CA ASN A 196 -4.07 -4.46 14.22
C ASN A 196 -5.11 -3.41 13.83
N PHE A 197 -5.25 -2.42 14.69
CA PHE A 197 -6.27 -1.39 14.53
C PHE A 197 -5.98 -0.45 13.35
N ARG A 198 -4.78 0.16 13.35
CA ARG A 198 -4.31 1.12 12.34
C ARG A 198 -2.80 1.02 12.15
N ALA A 199 -2.31 1.51 11.02
CA ALA A 199 -0.89 1.74 10.78
C ALA A 199 -0.63 3.14 10.24
N TYR A 200 0.50 3.73 10.64
CA TYR A 200 0.97 5.04 10.18
C TYR A 200 2.46 4.91 9.86
N LYS A 201 2.90 5.53 8.77
CA LYS A 201 4.32 5.67 8.43
C LYS A 201 4.79 7.04 8.88
N LEU A 202 5.64 7.07 9.90
CA LEU A 202 6.28 8.29 10.38
C LEU A 202 7.64 8.44 9.71
N THR A 203 7.92 9.62 9.17
CA THR A 203 9.20 9.92 8.55
C THR A 203 10.28 10.11 9.63
N PRO A 204 11.58 9.90 9.33
CA PRO A 204 12.66 10.04 10.32
C PRO A 204 12.74 11.42 10.99
N ASP A 205 12.24 12.46 10.32
CA ASP A 205 12.15 13.83 10.82
C ASP A 205 10.87 14.13 11.62
N PHE A 206 10.03 13.12 11.88
CA PHE A 206 8.84 13.29 12.71
C PHE A 206 9.20 13.92 14.06
N PRO A 207 8.68 15.11 14.42
CA PRO A 207 9.10 15.83 15.62
C PRO A 207 8.91 15.06 16.93
N GLY A 208 7.97 14.11 16.96
CA GLY A 208 7.75 13.23 18.11
C GLY A 208 8.92 12.29 18.41
N PHE A 209 9.89 12.16 17.50
CA PHE A 209 11.14 11.44 17.74
C PHE A 209 12.26 12.28 18.35
N ALA A 210 12.08 13.59 18.50
CA ALA A 210 13.12 14.46 19.04
C ALA A 210 13.53 14.03 20.46
N GLY A 211 14.82 13.73 20.64
CA GLY A 211 15.38 13.30 21.93
C GLY A 211 15.09 11.83 22.29
N LEU A 212 14.49 11.05 21.39
CA LEU A 212 14.33 9.60 21.56
C LEU A 212 15.52 8.84 20.96
N ASP A 213 15.90 7.74 21.60
CA ASP A 213 16.83 6.78 21.01
C ASP A 213 16.06 5.88 20.03
N LEU A 214 16.39 6.03 18.74
CA LEU A 214 15.79 5.24 17.65
C LEU A 214 16.71 4.11 17.17
N THR A 215 17.74 3.75 17.95
CA THR A 215 18.61 2.63 17.62
C THR A 215 17.76 1.35 17.49
N PRO A 216 17.76 0.67 16.33
CA PRO A 216 16.98 -0.55 16.16
C PRO A 216 17.36 -1.60 17.21
N GLY A 217 16.35 -2.13 17.90
CA GLY A 217 16.51 -3.24 18.83
C GLY A 217 16.52 -4.60 18.15
N THR A 218 16.23 -5.64 18.92
CA THR A 218 15.96 -6.98 18.37
C THR A 218 14.68 -6.96 17.53
N THR A 219 14.60 -7.87 16.56
CA THR A 219 13.36 -8.12 15.82
C THR A 219 12.23 -8.54 16.75
N ILE A 220 10.99 -8.34 16.30
CA ILE A 220 9.79 -8.79 17.03
C ILE A 220 9.67 -10.31 16.90
N GLU A 221 9.88 -10.82 15.69
CA GLU A 221 9.87 -12.23 15.35
C GLU A 221 11.03 -13.02 15.97
N ASN A 222 10.76 -14.29 16.26
CA ASN A 222 11.76 -15.28 16.66
C ASN A 222 12.58 -15.74 15.44
N GLY A 223 13.81 -16.18 15.74
CA GLY A 223 14.79 -16.58 14.74
C GLY A 223 15.78 -15.45 14.47
N GLU A 224 16.90 -15.79 13.85
CA GLU A 224 17.78 -14.74 13.32
C GLU A 224 17.02 -14.00 12.22
N ASN A 225 17.09 -12.67 12.22
CA ASN A 225 16.77 -11.92 11.02
C ASN A 225 17.66 -12.48 9.91
N PRO A 226 17.12 -13.13 8.86
CA PRO A 226 17.95 -13.69 7.81
C PRO A 226 18.74 -12.60 7.07
N LEU A 227 18.49 -11.33 7.36
CA LEU A 227 19.09 -10.15 6.75
C LEU A 227 20.31 -9.65 7.55
N GLY A 228 21.40 -10.41 7.46
CA GLY A 228 22.75 -9.85 7.53
C GLY A 228 23.22 -9.23 6.19
N CYS A 229 22.33 -9.13 5.20
CA CYS A 229 22.63 -8.70 3.84
C CYS A 229 21.91 -7.38 3.51
N PRO A 230 22.57 -6.46 2.77
CA PRO A 230 21.91 -5.24 2.29
C PRO A 230 20.74 -5.62 1.38
N LEU A 231 19.52 -5.37 1.85
CA LEU A 231 18.33 -5.33 1.00
C LEU A 231 18.53 -4.20 -0.01
N ILE A 232 18.56 -4.55 -1.30
CA ILE A 232 18.51 -3.55 -2.37
C ILE A 232 17.03 -3.24 -2.58
N SER A 233 16.54 -2.19 -1.92
CA SER A 233 15.16 -1.70 -2.06
C SER A 233 14.95 -0.81 -3.28
N GLY A 234 15.91 -0.73 -4.18
CA GLY A 234 15.74 -0.06 -5.46
C GLY A 234 15.12 -1.03 -6.45
N ALA A 235 13.98 -0.67 -7.03
CA ALA A 235 13.77 -1.00 -8.43
C ALA A 235 15.03 -0.52 -9.15
N VAL A 236 15.88 -1.45 -9.57
CA VAL A 236 17.02 -1.11 -10.41
C VAL A 236 16.37 -0.47 -11.64
N GLU A 237 16.49 0.86 -11.77
CA GLU A 237 16.31 1.53 -13.05
C GLU A 237 16.95 0.61 -14.09
N GLN A 238 16.21 0.25 -15.14
CA GLN A 238 16.76 -0.55 -16.22
C GLN A 238 18.03 0.15 -16.73
N GLY A 239 19.19 -0.22 -16.20
CA GLY A 239 20.47 0.17 -16.75
C GLY A 239 20.47 -0.28 -18.19
N ALA A 240 21.09 0.51 -19.08
CA ALA A 240 21.14 0.17 -20.49
C ALA A 240 21.56 -1.31 -20.67
N SER A 241 20.91 -2.03 -21.58
CA SER A 241 21.06 -3.48 -21.68
C SER A 241 22.42 -3.88 -22.24
N LEU A 242 22.90 -5.08 -21.86
CA LEU A 242 24.08 -5.75 -22.44
C LEU A 242 23.64 -6.93 -23.32
N PRO A 243 23.04 -6.71 -24.50
CA PRO A 243 22.45 -7.77 -25.33
C PRO A 243 23.49 -8.77 -25.86
N GLU A 244 24.74 -8.37 -25.89
CA GLU A 244 25.88 -9.14 -26.41
C GLU A 244 26.48 -10.13 -25.39
N VAL A 245 26.12 -10.02 -24.11
CA VAL A 245 26.59 -10.94 -23.07
C VAL A 245 25.71 -12.19 -23.05
N GLY A 246 26.32 -13.35 -23.28
CA GLY A 246 25.66 -14.65 -23.20
C GLY A 246 25.69 -15.20 -21.78
N LEU A 247 24.54 -15.57 -21.24
CA LEU A 247 24.42 -16.31 -19.98
C LEU A 247 23.78 -17.67 -20.26
N GLU A 248 24.39 -18.77 -19.80
CA GLU A 248 23.84 -20.11 -19.95
C GLU A 248 24.04 -20.94 -18.68
N TYR A 249 22.97 -21.58 -18.20
CA TYR A 249 23.09 -22.50 -17.08
C TYR A 249 23.34 -23.91 -17.58
N LEU A 250 24.32 -24.56 -16.98
CA LEU A 250 24.76 -25.92 -17.24
C LEU A 250 24.28 -26.82 -16.10
N PRO A 251 23.14 -27.53 -16.24
CA PRO A 251 22.54 -28.29 -15.15
C PRO A 251 23.44 -29.42 -14.65
N GLY A 252 24.16 -30.08 -15.56
CA GLY A 252 25.02 -31.23 -15.23
C GLY A 252 26.22 -30.88 -14.34
N SER A 253 26.69 -29.63 -14.38
CA SER A 253 27.82 -29.14 -13.57
C SER A 253 27.42 -28.10 -12.54
N ARG A 254 26.12 -27.78 -12.44
CA ARG A 254 25.57 -26.71 -11.59
C ARG A 254 26.34 -25.41 -11.74
N ALA A 255 26.60 -25.03 -12.99
CA ALA A 255 27.46 -23.89 -13.30
C ALA A 255 26.79 -22.95 -14.28
N LEU A 256 27.18 -21.68 -14.22
CA LEU A 256 26.80 -20.65 -15.17
C LEU A 256 27.97 -20.44 -16.13
N TRP A 257 27.76 -20.70 -17.40
CA TRP A 257 28.63 -20.26 -18.48
C TRP A 257 28.30 -18.81 -18.84
N VAL A 258 29.33 -17.98 -18.90
CA VAL A 258 29.25 -16.54 -19.19
C VAL A 258 30.12 -16.27 -20.41
N GLN A 259 29.51 -15.76 -21.47
CA GLN A 259 30.20 -15.25 -22.65
C GLN A 259 30.20 -13.73 -22.60
N ASN A 260 31.36 -13.16 -22.31
CA ASN A 260 31.56 -11.72 -22.13
C ASN A 260 32.40 -11.14 -23.28
N PRO A 261 31.81 -10.56 -24.33
CA PRO A 261 32.57 -9.96 -25.42
C PRO A 261 33.08 -8.54 -25.10
N LEU A 262 32.81 -7.99 -23.91
CA LEU A 262 32.88 -6.55 -23.66
C LEU A 262 34.28 -5.97 -23.44
N GLY A 263 35.34 -6.78 -23.47
CA GLY A 263 36.71 -6.30 -23.24
C GLY A 263 36.97 -5.75 -21.83
N HIS A 264 36.01 -5.87 -20.91
CA HIS A 264 36.10 -5.48 -19.52
C HIS A 264 35.27 -6.42 -18.63
N ASP A 265 35.49 -6.32 -17.32
CA ASP A 265 34.94 -7.25 -16.35
C ASP A 265 33.44 -7.07 -16.12
N LEU A 266 32.77 -8.18 -15.82
CA LEU A 266 31.39 -8.22 -15.35
C LEU A 266 31.34 -8.71 -13.90
N THR A 267 30.45 -8.13 -13.12
CA THR A 267 30.07 -8.63 -11.80
C THR A 267 28.75 -9.36 -11.90
N LEU A 268 28.73 -10.62 -11.46
CA LEU A 268 27.55 -11.48 -11.57
C LEU A 268 26.87 -11.67 -10.23
N PHE A 269 25.55 -11.60 -10.27
CA PHE A 269 24.68 -11.75 -9.12
C PHE A 269 23.61 -12.79 -9.41
N LEU A 270 23.16 -13.45 -8.36
CA LEU A 270 22.02 -14.36 -8.37
C LEU A 270 20.96 -13.80 -7.42
N THR A 271 19.73 -13.69 -7.88
CA THR A 271 18.60 -13.19 -7.10
C THR A 271 17.50 -14.24 -7.09
N ASP A 272 16.93 -14.58 -5.94
CA ASP A 272 15.76 -15.46 -5.92
C ASP A 272 14.44 -14.69 -6.09
N VAL A 273 13.31 -15.40 -6.09
CA VAL A 273 11.97 -14.79 -6.20
C VAL A 273 11.59 -13.86 -5.06
N ASN A 274 12.29 -13.96 -3.92
CA ASN A 274 12.07 -13.10 -2.76
C ASN A 274 13.00 -11.87 -2.77
N GLY A 275 13.71 -11.62 -3.88
CA GLY A 275 14.63 -10.49 -4.02
C GLY A 275 15.97 -10.70 -3.31
N ARG A 276 16.29 -11.89 -2.80
CA ARG A 276 17.57 -12.16 -2.12
C ARG A 276 18.69 -12.24 -3.14
N ARG A 277 19.56 -11.20 -3.17
CA ARG A 277 20.69 -11.09 -4.10
C ARG A 277 22.00 -11.56 -3.48
N GLN A 278 22.69 -12.46 -4.17
CA GLN A 278 24.01 -13.00 -3.82
C GLN A 278 25.02 -12.68 -4.92
N LEU A 279 26.25 -12.30 -4.55
CA LEU A 279 27.37 -12.19 -5.49
C LEU A 279 27.82 -13.60 -5.91
N LEU A 280 27.77 -13.89 -7.22
CA LEU A 280 28.30 -15.13 -7.79
C LEU A 280 29.81 -15.04 -8.08
N GLY A 281 30.29 -13.84 -8.44
CA GLY A 281 31.70 -13.60 -8.72
C GLY A 281 31.90 -12.51 -9.77
N ARG A 282 33.14 -12.40 -10.24
CA ARG A 282 33.53 -11.53 -11.36
C ARG A 282 34.07 -12.38 -12.49
N THR A 283 33.85 -11.93 -13.73
CA THR A 283 34.39 -12.56 -14.93
C THR A 283 35.11 -11.53 -15.77
N ASP A 284 36.27 -11.89 -16.28
CA ASP A 284 37.02 -11.07 -17.24
C ASP A 284 36.34 -11.13 -18.63
N ALA A 285 36.94 -10.47 -19.62
CA ALA A 285 36.55 -10.62 -21.01
C ALA A 285 36.81 -12.05 -21.52
N GLY A 286 35.90 -12.59 -22.34
CA GLY A 286 35.95 -13.95 -22.87
C GLY A 286 34.90 -14.87 -22.24
N SER A 287 35.21 -16.17 -22.19
CA SER A 287 34.30 -17.19 -21.67
C SER A 287 34.71 -17.62 -20.27
N SER A 288 33.78 -17.55 -19.33
CA SER A 288 33.98 -17.95 -17.94
C SER A 288 32.93 -18.97 -17.48
N VAL A 289 33.28 -19.80 -16.50
CA VAL A 289 32.34 -20.72 -15.85
C VAL A 289 32.34 -20.44 -14.35
N LEU A 290 31.20 -20.01 -13.82
CA LEU A 290 31.00 -19.77 -12.40
C LEU A 290 30.17 -20.89 -11.80
N LYS A 291 30.63 -21.48 -10.68
CA LYS A 291 29.80 -22.45 -9.94
C LYS A 291 28.62 -21.73 -9.33
N ILE A 292 27.44 -22.31 -9.51
CA ILE A 292 26.24 -21.87 -8.78
C ILE A 292 26.25 -22.58 -7.42
N PRO A 293 25.95 -21.86 -6.32
CA PRO A 293 25.79 -22.45 -4.98
C PRO A 293 24.77 -23.60 -4.95
N ASP A 294 24.76 -24.35 -3.84
CA ASP A 294 23.71 -25.34 -3.63
C ASP A 294 22.38 -24.63 -3.35
N LEU A 295 21.47 -24.67 -4.32
CA LEU A 295 20.19 -23.99 -4.29
C LEU A 295 19.05 -25.00 -4.32
N GLY A 296 17.99 -24.72 -3.56
CA GLY A 296 16.75 -25.49 -3.62
C GLY A 296 16.02 -25.32 -4.96
N ARG A 297 15.08 -26.22 -5.24
CA ARG A 297 14.17 -26.12 -6.39
C ARG A 297 13.44 -24.78 -6.37
N GLY A 298 13.37 -24.10 -7.50
CA GLY A 298 12.77 -22.77 -7.57
C GLY A 298 13.18 -21.95 -8.78
N VAL A 299 12.75 -20.70 -8.77
CA VAL A 299 13.06 -19.70 -9.79
C VAL A 299 14.12 -18.75 -9.25
N TYR A 300 15.13 -18.46 -10.07
CA TYR A 300 16.20 -17.52 -9.77
C TYR A 300 16.46 -16.61 -10.99
N PHE A 301 17.09 -15.48 -10.77
CA PHE A 301 17.49 -14.49 -11.76
C PHE A 301 18.98 -14.24 -11.64
N VAL A 302 19.73 -14.57 -12.68
CA VAL A 302 21.14 -14.20 -12.78
C VAL A 302 21.23 -12.84 -13.45
N GLN A 303 22.04 -11.93 -12.90
CA GLN A 303 22.34 -10.63 -13.49
C GLN A 303 23.84 -10.48 -13.67
N ALA A 304 24.29 -10.05 -14.85
CA ALA A 304 25.65 -9.57 -15.05
C ALA A 304 25.62 -8.05 -15.20
N VAL A 305 26.52 -7.36 -14.50
CA VAL A 305 26.58 -5.89 -14.41
C VAL A 305 28.00 -5.42 -14.74
N ASP A 306 28.15 -4.45 -15.62
CA ASP A 306 29.45 -3.84 -15.91
C ASP A 306 29.77 -2.65 -14.99
N GLY A 307 30.97 -2.07 -15.14
CA GLY A 307 31.40 -0.90 -14.36
C GLY A 307 30.59 0.38 -14.63
N ALA A 308 29.79 0.42 -15.70
CA ALA A 308 28.90 1.53 -16.05
C ALA A 308 27.45 1.32 -15.58
N GLY A 309 27.17 0.22 -14.88
CA GLY A 309 25.83 -0.12 -14.37
C GLY A 309 24.89 -0.70 -15.43
N ARG A 310 25.38 -1.07 -16.62
CA ARG A 310 24.61 -1.76 -17.65
C ARG A 310 24.38 -3.21 -17.27
N VAL A 311 23.23 -3.78 -17.65
CA VAL A 311 22.80 -5.09 -17.15
C VAL A 311 22.33 -6.05 -18.24
N VAL A 312 22.59 -7.35 -18.03
CA VAL A 312 21.86 -8.46 -18.67
C VAL A 312 21.33 -9.40 -17.60
N SER A 313 20.11 -9.90 -17.78
CA SER A 313 19.46 -10.79 -16.84
C SER A 313 19.02 -12.10 -17.51
N LYS A 314 19.14 -13.23 -16.80
CA LYS A 314 18.62 -14.52 -17.23
C LYS A 314 17.84 -15.21 -16.11
N LYS A 315 16.64 -15.70 -16.43
CA LYS A 315 15.83 -16.52 -15.53
C LYS A 315 16.35 -17.96 -15.52
N LEU A 316 16.50 -18.53 -14.34
CA LEU A 316 16.89 -19.92 -14.09
C LEU A 316 15.74 -20.67 -13.41
N PHE A 317 15.47 -21.88 -13.88
CA PHE A 317 14.55 -22.82 -13.25
C PHE A 317 15.37 -24.02 -12.76
N LEU A 318 15.36 -24.24 -11.46
CA LEU A 318 15.98 -25.42 -10.84
C LEU A 318 14.87 -26.41 -10.49
N HIS A 319 14.93 -27.59 -11.11
CA HIS A 319 13.99 -28.70 -10.96
C HIS A 319 14.52 -29.79 -10.04
#